data_AF-A0A959DLN4-F1
#
_entry.id   AF-A0A959DLN4-F1
#
_cell.length_a   1.000
_cell.length_b   1.000
_cell.length_c   1.000
_cell.angle_alpha   90.00
_cell.angle_beta   90.00
_cell.angle_gamma   90.00
#
_symmetry.space_group_name_H-M   'P 1'
#
loop_
_entity.id
_entity.type
_entity.pdbx_description
1 polymer ?
#
loop_
_entity_poly.entity_id
_entity_poly.type
_entity_poly.pdbx_seq_one_letter_code
_entity_poly.pdbx_strand_id
1 'polypeptide(L)'
;IEKGHWYFRRHVKELPNRGEMVFFDRSWYNRAVVEPVMGFCTPEEYERFLQQVPEFEHMLYEDGVKIIKFWFDISKEEQEKRFQARMTNPLKQWKISPVDLASREKWDEYTRHIREMFIKTHTEFSPWIIINTDSKMEARLESIRYLLSRFNYPGKDQAQTILSPDPNVVHRFYRSMYI
;
A
#
# COMPACT_ATOMS: atom_id res chain seq x y z
N ILE A 1 17.12 3.07 -18.89
CA ILE A 1 18.10 3.83 -18.07
C ILE A 1 17.93 3.48 -16.58
N GLU A 2 16.71 3.47 -16.02
CA GLU A 2 16.50 3.23 -14.58
C GLU A 2 16.80 1.81 -14.08
N LYS A 3 16.59 0.75 -14.89
CA LYS A 3 16.76 -0.66 -14.48
C LYS A 3 18.17 -1.04 -13.98
N GLY A 4 19.21 -0.27 -14.34
CA GLY A 4 20.59 -0.52 -13.93
C GLY A 4 21.01 0.20 -12.65
N HIS A 5 20.11 0.94 -12.01
CA HIS A 5 20.38 1.64 -10.77
C HIS A 5 19.83 0.89 -9.56
N TRP A 6 20.26 1.29 -8.36
CA TRP A 6 19.63 0.85 -7.14
C TRP A 6 18.13 1.17 -7.16
N TYR A 7 17.30 0.18 -6.83
CA TYR A 7 15.86 0.20 -7.07
C TYR A 7 15.15 1.41 -6.43
N PHE A 8 15.57 1.79 -5.23
CA PHE A 8 14.99 2.91 -4.49
C PHE A 8 15.38 4.29 -5.05
N ARG A 9 16.42 4.39 -5.90
CA ARG A 9 16.97 5.67 -6.37
C ARG A 9 15.92 6.59 -7.00
N ARG A 10 14.97 6.03 -7.77
CA ARG A 10 13.90 6.82 -8.38
C ARG A 10 12.89 7.34 -7.35
N HIS A 11 12.65 6.58 -6.29
CA HIS A 11 11.71 6.94 -5.23
C HIS A 11 12.30 7.95 -4.25
N VAL A 12 13.61 7.85 -3.99
CA VAL A 12 14.34 8.81 -3.14
C VAL A 12 14.21 10.24 -3.67
N LYS A 13 14.14 10.43 -5.00
CA LYS A 13 13.96 11.76 -5.61
C LYS A 13 12.62 12.41 -5.28
N GLU A 14 11.61 11.61 -4.96
CA GLU A 14 10.24 12.05 -4.69
C GLU A 14 9.95 12.07 -3.18
N LEU A 15 10.95 11.91 -2.32
CA LEU A 15 10.75 11.99 -0.87
C LEU A 15 10.38 13.43 -0.46
N PRO A 16 9.54 13.58 0.57
CA PRO A 16 9.09 14.90 1.01
C PRO A 16 10.24 15.73 1.55
N ASN A 17 10.27 17.02 1.21
CA ASN A 17 11.03 18.00 1.98
C ASN A 17 10.32 18.28 3.30
N ARG A 18 11.01 18.99 4.20
CA ARG A 18 10.43 19.39 5.49
C ARG A 18 9.16 20.22 5.28
N GLY A 19 8.05 19.73 5.83
CA GLY A 19 6.74 20.38 5.75
C GLY A 19 5.89 19.92 4.55
N GLU A 20 6.43 19.07 3.68
CA GLU A 20 5.69 18.50 2.56
C GLU A 20 4.98 17.19 2.95
N MET A 21 3.86 16.93 2.28
CA MET A 21 3.18 15.65 2.32
C MET A 21 3.18 15.09 0.90
N VAL A 22 3.77 13.90 0.74
CA VAL A 22 3.84 13.21 -0.56
C VAL A 22 2.96 11.97 -0.53
N PHE A 23 2.14 11.80 -1.57
CA PHE A 23 1.31 10.62 -1.76
C PHE A 23 1.89 9.74 -2.85
N PHE A 24 2.17 8.50 -2.49
CA PHE A 24 2.64 7.45 -3.41
C PHE A 24 1.43 6.64 -3.91
N ASP A 25 0.92 6.96 -5.12
CA ASP A 25 0.00 6.05 -5.83
C ASP A 25 0.79 4.88 -6.41
N ARG A 26 0.83 3.80 -5.61
CA ARG A 26 1.89 2.77 -5.63
C ARG A 26 3.24 3.34 -5.20
N SER A 27 4.19 2.45 -4.90
CA SER A 27 5.49 2.83 -4.34
C SER A 27 6.58 1.83 -4.75
N TRP A 28 7.69 1.83 -4.01
CA TRP A 28 8.72 0.79 -4.10
C TRP A 28 8.16 -0.63 -3.88
N TYR A 29 7.00 -0.77 -3.25
CA TYR A 29 6.34 -2.07 -3.06
C TYR A 29 5.84 -2.74 -4.36
N ASN A 30 5.95 -2.10 -5.53
CA ASN A 30 5.76 -2.79 -6.80
C ASN A 30 6.65 -4.04 -6.91
N ARG A 31 7.88 -3.99 -6.40
CA ARG A 31 8.80 -5.14 -6.39
C ARG A 31 8.43 -6.23 -5.39
N ALA A 32 7.60 -5.95 -4.39
CA ALA A 32 7.11 -6.99 -3.49
C ALA A 32 5.95 -7.82 -4.06
N VAL A 33 5.19 -7.28 -5.01
CA VAL A 33 3.90 -7.87 -5.41
C VAL A 33 3.80 -8.01 -6.93
N VAL A 34 3.71 -6.91 -7.66
CA VAL A 34 3.41 -6.95 -9.11
C VAL A 34 4.60 -7.47 -9.90
N GLU A 35 5.82 -7.00 -9.62
CA GLU A 35 7.01 -7.42 -10.38
C GLU A 35 7.29 -8.93 -10.30
N PRO A 36 7.29 -9.59 -9.13
CA PRO A 36 7.55 -11.03 -9.08
C PRO A 36 6.43 -11.84 -9.73
N VAL A 37 5.15 -11.48 -9.51
CA VAL A 37 4.00 -12.20 -10.08
C VAL A 37 3.97 -12.09 -11.62
N MET A 38 4.40 -10.96 -12.17
CA MET A 38 4.42 -10.72 -13.61
C MET A 38 5.77 -11.04 -14.27
N GLY A 39 6.78 -11.47 -13.51
CA GLY A 39 8.12 -11.78 -14.02
C GLY A 39 8.92 -10.55 -14.47
N PHE A 40 8.67 -9.38 -13.88
CA PHE A 40 9.39 -8.14 -14.18
C PHE A 40 10.68 -7.94 -13.37
N CYS A 41 10.92 -8.78 -12.36
CA CYS A 41 12.16 -8.86 -11.61
C CYS A 41 12.62 -10.31 -11.46
N THR A 42 13.91 -10.52 -11.20
CA THR A 42 14.42 -11.87 -10.89
C THR A 42 14.10 -12.26 -9.44
N PRO A 43 14.10 -13.57 -9.10
CA PRO A 43 13.94 -14.02 -7.71
C PRO A 43 14.97 -13.38 -6.75
N GLU A 44 16.21 -13.19 -7.21
CA GLU A 44 17.27 -12.57 -6.43
C GLU A 44 17.02 -11.09 -6.18
N GLU A 45 16.46 -10.37 -7.16
CA GLU A 45 16.05 -8.98 -7.00
C GLU A 45 14.89 -8.83 -6.00
N TYR A 46 13.92 -9.75 -6.05
CA TYR A 46 12.79 -9.80 -5.14
C TYR A 46 13.23 -10.03 -3.69
N GLU A 47 14.04 -11.06 -3.43
CA GLU A 47 14.52 -11.35 -2.07
C GLU A 47 15.41 -10.22 -1.54
N ARG A 48 16.30 -9.67 -2.38
CA ARG A 48 17.12 -8.51 -2.02
C ARG A 48 16.27 -7.30 -1.67
N PHE A 49 15.21 -7.04 -2.42
CA PHE A 49 14.29 -5.93 -2.13
C PHE A 49 13.61 -6.11 -0.77
N LEU A 50 13.11 -7.31 -0.47
CA LEU A 50 12.45 -7.60 0.80
C LEU A 50 13.39 -7.48 2.00
N GLN A 51 14.68 -7.76 1.82
CA GLN A 51 15.70 -7.52 2.85
C GLN A 51 16.04 -6.04 3.01
N GLN A 52 16.08 -5.27 1.91
CA GLN A 52 16.49 -3.86 1.93
C GLN A 52 15.39 -2.90 2.37
N VAL A 53 14.12 -3.19 2.09
CA VAL A 53 13.04 -2.22 2.33
C VAL A 53 12.84 -1.85 3.80
N PRO A 54 12.93 -2.77 4.80
CA PRO A 54 12.81 -2.37 6.20
C PRO A 54 13.94 -1.44 6.63
N GLU A 55 15.18 -1.71 6.18
CA GLU A 55 16.35 -0.86 6.44
C GLU A 55 16.21 0.51 5.78
N PHE A 56 15.72 0.55 4.54
CA PHE A 56 15.43 1.80 3.85
C PHE A 56 14.39 2.65 4.60
N GLU A 57 13.29 2.04 5.05
CA GLU A 57 12.26 2.72 5.82
C GLU A 57 12.76 3.12 7.22
N HIS A 58 13.69 2.35 7.81
CA HIS A 58 14.32 2.69 9.08
C HIS A 58 15.16 3.97 8.97
N MET A 59 15.98 4.10 7.93
CA MET A 59 16.76 5.33 7.69
C MET A 59 15.86 6.56 7.58
N LEU A 60 14.71 6.44 6.89
CA LEU A 60 13.74 7.53 6.78
C LEU A 60 13.06 7.85 8.12
N TYR A 61 12.77 6.81 8.91
CA TYR A 61 12.20 6.98 10.25
C TYR A 61 13.18 7.72 11.18
N GLU A 62 14.48 7.37 11.14
CA GLU A 62 15.53 8.04 11.92
C GLU A 62 15.71 9.51 11.51
N ASP A 63 15.56 9.83 10.23
CA ASP A 63 15.54 11.21 9.71
C ASP A 63 14.25 11.98 10.08
N GLY A 64 13.30 11.32 10.74
CA GLY A 64 12.06 11.93 11.23
C GLY A 64 10.90 11.93 10.23
N VAL A 65 11.06 11.27 9.07
CA VAL A 65 9.99 11.11 8.08
C VAL A 65 8.89 10.20 8.64
N LYS A 66 7.65 10.67 8.59
CA LYS A 66 6.48 9.88 9.00
C LYS A 66 5.98 9.07 7.82
N ILE A 67 6.17 7.75 7.89
CA ILE A 67 5.69 6.80 6.87
C ILE A 67 4.36 6.21 7.33
N ILE A 68 3.35 6.26 6.46
CA ILE A 68 2.07 5.58 6.63
C ILE A 68 1.86 4.66 5.43
N LYS A 69 1.80 3.35 5.68
CA LYS A 69 1.61 2.34 4.64
C LYS A 69 0.20 1.78 4.67
N PHE A 70 -0.60 2.15 3.66
CA PHE A 70 -1.93 1.61 3.48
C PHE A 70 -1.93 0.45 2.50
N TRP A 71 -2.53 -0.67 2.93
CA TRP A 71 -2.96 -1.74 2.04
C TRP A 71 -4.47 -1.71 1.93
N PHE A 72 -4.97 -1.45 0.72
CA PHE A 72 -6.39 -1.44 0.44
C PHE A 72 -6.84 -2.85 0.06
N ASP A 73 -7.42 -3.55 1.03
CA ASP A 73 -7.90 -4.91 0.87
C ASP A 73 -9.29 -4.92 0.25
N ILE A 74 -9.54 -5.84 -0.68
CA ILE A 74 -10.80 -5.95 -1.40
C ILE A 74 -11.15 -7.42 -1.53
N SER A 75 -12.41 -7.76 -1.30
CA SER A 75 -12.89 -9.12 -1.53
C SER A 75 -12.79 -9.51 -3.00
N LYS A 76 -12.60 -10.80 -3.27
CA LYS A 76 -12.53 -11.32 -4.63
C LYS A 76 -13.81 -11.03 -5.40
N GLU A 77 -14.97 -11.13 -4.74
CA GLU A 77 -16.27 -10.82 -5.34
C GLU A 77 -16.41 -9.34 -5.72
N GLU A 78 -16.04 -8.42 -4.83
CA GLU A 78 -16.13 -6.98 -5.11
C GLU A 78 -15.07 -6.53 -6.13
N GLN A 79 -13.90 -7.18 -6.16
CA GLN A 79 -12.91 -6.93 -7.22
C GLN A 79 -13.47 -7.29 -8.60
N GLU A 80 -14.06 -8.48 -8.75
CA GLU A 80 -14.67 -8.92 -10.01
C GLU A 80 -15.82 -7.99 -10.42
N LYS A 81 -16.70 -7.64 -9.49
CA LYS A 81 -17.80 -6.70 -9.74
C LYS A 81 -17.29 -5.33 -10.22
N ARG A 82 -16.23 -4.81 -9.61
CA ARG A 82 -15.59 -3.54 -10.05
C ARG A 82 -14.96 -3.67 -11.41
N PHE A 83 -14.37 -4.82 -11.72
CA PHE A 83 -13.77 -5.08 -13.01
C PHE A 83 -14.84 -5.05 -14.12
N GLN A 84 -15.94 -5.79 -13.94
CA GLN A 84 -17.07 -5.78 -14.89
C GLN A 84 -17.68 -4.39 -15.06
N ALA A 85 -17.86 -3.65 -13.96
CA ALA A 85 -18.35 -2.28 -14.01
C ALA A 85 -17.39 -1.29 -14.72
N ARG A 86 -16.09 -1.59 -14.79
CA ARG A 86 -15.14 -0.79 -15.58
C ARG A 86 -15.22 -1.13 -17.07
N MET A 87 -15.41 -2.42 -17.41
CA MET A 87 -15.54 -2.87 -18.80
C MET A 87 -16.75 -2.23 -19.49
N THR A 88 -17.87 -2.11 -18.78
CA THR A 88 -19.13 -1.58 -19.32
C THR A 88 -19.27 -0.06 -19.25
N ASN A 89 -18.35 0.64 -18.56
CA ASN A 89 -18.43 2.09 -18.37
C ASN A 89 -17.40 2.83 -19.25
N PRO A 90 -17.83 3.56 -20.29
CA PRO A 90 -16.93 4.26 -21.22
C PRO A 90 -15.95 5.23 -20.54
N LEU A 91 -16.34 5.84 -19.42
CA LEU A 91 -15.50 6.79 -18.68
C LEU A 91 -14.40 6.12 -17.83
N LYS A 92 -14.45 4.79 -17.69
CA LYS A 92 -13.55 4.02 -16.82
C LYS A 92 -12.78 2.92 -17.54
N GLN A 93 -13.10 2.62 -18.80
CA GLN A 93 -12.44 1.58 -19.60
C GLN A 93 -10.91 1.78 -19.69
N TRP A 94 -10.44 3.02 -19.77
CA TRP A 94 -9.01 3.34 -19.80
C TRP A 94 -8.21 2.88 -18.57
N LYS A 95 -8.90 2.54 -17.46
CA LYS A 95 -8.28 2.03 -16.22
C LYS A 95 -8.02 0.52 -16.23
N ILE A 96 -8.28 -0.16 -17.34
CA ILE A 96 -8.07 -1.60 -17.47
C ILE A 96 -6.76 -1.82 -18.22
N SER A 97 -5.81 -2.46 -17.55
CA SER A 97 -4.53 -2.83 -18.12
C SER A 97 -4.42 -4.35 -18.32
N PRO A 98 -3.48 -4.82 -19.17
CA PRO A 98 -3.16 -6.24 -19.27
C PRO A 98 -2.74 -6.86 -17.95
N VAL A 99 -2.13 -6.08 -17.05
CA VAL A 99 -1.77 -6.52 -15.70
C VAL A 99 -3.02 -6.79 -14.86
N ASP A 100 -4.05 -5.93 -14.97
CA ASP A 100 -5.31 -6.13 -14.24
C ASP A 100 -6.03 -7.41 -14.71
N LEU A 101 -5.99 -7.70 -16.02
CA LEU A 101 -6.53 -8.94 -16.58
C LEU A 101 -5.79 -10.17 -16.02
N ALA A 102 -4.47 -10.17 -16.07
CA ALA A 102 -3.63 -11.25 -15.54
C ALA A 102 -3.76 -11.43 -14.01
N SER A 103 -4.07 -10.35 -13.29
CA SER A 103 -4.23 -10.39 -11.83
C SER A 103 -5.40 -11.27 -11.36
N ARG A 104 -6.41 -11.49 -12.21
CA ARG A 104 -7.56 -12.36 -11.92
C ARG A 104 -7.15 -13.83 -11.90
N GLU A 105 -6.38 -14.25 -12.90
CA GLU A 105 -5.88 -15.62 -13.02
C GLU A 105 -4.83 -15.93 -11.95
N LYS A 106 -4.04 -14.92 -11.56
CA LYS A 106 -2.93 -15.06 -10.61
C LYS A 106 -3.30 -14.66 -9.17
N TRP A 107 -4.59 -14.66 -8.81
CA TRP A 107 -5.07 -14.20 -7.50
C TRP A 107 -4.32 -14.83 -6.32
N ASP A 108 -4.11 -16.15 -6.36
CA ASP A 108 -3.42 -16.87 -5.28
C ASP A 108 -1.93 -16.52 -5.19
N GLU A 109 -1.29 -16.28 -6.34
CA GLU A 109 0.10 -15.85 -6.42
C GLU A 109 0.29 -14.43 -5.86
N TYR A 110 -0.61 -13.52 -6.22
CA TYR A 110 -0.69 -12.19 -5.62
C TYR A 110 -0.87 -12.29 -4.11
N THR A 111 -1.83 -13.09 -3.65
CA THR A 111 -2.12 -13.28 -2.22
C THR A 111 -0.89 -13.79 -1.47
N ARG A 112 -0.13 -14.74 -2.05
CA ARG A 112 1.12 -15.24 -1.47
C ARG A 112 2.16 -14.13 -1.32
N HIS A 113 2.41 -13.35 -2.37
CA HIS A 113 3.39 -12.26 -2.33
C HIS A 113 2.99 -11.12 -1.38
N ILE A 114 1.69 -10.81 -1.28
CA ILE A 114 1.16 -9.84 -0.32
C ILE A 114 1.42 -10.30 1.12
N ARG A 115 1.18 -11.59 1.42
CA ARG A 115 1.46 -12.15 2.75
C ARG A 115 2.96 -12.09 3.09
N GLU A 116 3.82 -12.50 2.17
CA GLU A 116 5.29 -12.43 2.33
C GLU A 116 5.76 -10.98 2.58
N MET A 117 5.23 -10.04 1.80
CA MET A 117 5.49 -8.61 1.98
C MET A 117 5.11 -8.15 3.39
N PHE A 118 3.92 -8.49 3.89
CA PHE A 118 3.52 -8.12 5.24
C PHE A 118 4.42 -8.74 6.30
N ILE A 119 4.71 -10.03 6.20
CA ILE A 119 5.52 -10.73 7.20
C ILE A 119 6.91 -10.12 7.31
N LYS A 120 7.56 -9.85 6.17
CA LYS A 120 8.95 -9.36 6.11
C LYS A 120 9.10 -7.86 6.32
N THR A 121 8.06 -7.06 6.03
CA THR A 121 8.19 -5.59 5.98
C THR A 121 7.25 -4.84 6.94
N HIS A 122 6.47 -5.56 7.75
CA HIS A 122 5.76 -4.96 8.88
C HIS A 122 6.73 -4.77 10.05
N THR A 123 6.94 -3.52 10.45
CA THR A 123 7.75 -3.17 11.62
C THR A 123 6.97 -2.27 12.58
N GLU A 124 7.52 -2.00 13.76
CA GLU A 124 6.88 -1.10 14.73
C GLU A 124 6.92 0.36 14.29
N PHE A 125 8.03 0.78 13.67
CA PHE A 125 8.24 2.14 13.18
C PHE A 125 7.56 2.40 11.83
N SER A 126 7.35 1.36 11.02
CA SER A 126 6.67 1.43 9.71
C SER A 126 5.66 0.28 9.58
N PRO A 127 4.52 0.36 10.29
CA PRO A 127 3.51 -0.69 10.28
C PRO A 127 2.69 -0.66 8.99
N TRP A 128 2.27 -1.84 8.56
CA TRP A 128 1.21 -1.99 7.56
C TRP A 128 -0.17 -1.83 8.18
N ILE A 129 -0.98 -0.99 7.54
CA ILE A 129 -2.36 -0.68 7.91
C ILE A 129 -3.26 -1.16 6.80
N ILE A 130 -4.12 -2.11 7.13
CA ILE A 130 -5.05 -2.74 6.20
C ILE A 130 -6.38 -2.00 6.29
N ILE A 131 -6.93 -1.66 5.13
CA ILE A 131 -8.19 -0.96 4.99
C ILE A 131 -9.12 -1.82 4.14
N ASN A 132 -10.24 -2.27 4.71
CA ASN A 132 -11.29 -2.93 3.94
C ASN A 132 -11.90 -1.90 2.97
N THR A 133 -11.90 -2.24 1.69
CA THR A 133 -12.34 -1.34 0.63
C THR A 133 -13.58 -1.77 -0.13
N ASP A 134 -14.34 -2.74 0.37
CA ASP A 134 -15.57 -3.17 -0.29
C ASP A 134 -16.56 -2.00 -0.42
N SER A 135 -16.65 -1.15 0.61
CA SER A 135 -17.25 0.19 0.55
C SER A 135 -16.20 1.26 0.26
N LYS A 136 -16.20 1.84 -0.95
CA LYS A 136 -15.23 2.89 -1.33
C LYS A 136 -15.35 4.16 -0.49
N MET A 137 -16.58 4.55 -0.14
CA MET A 137 -16.78 5.82 0.57
C MET A 137 -16.28 5.71 2.00
N GLU A 138 -16.61 4.61 2.65
CA GLU A 138 -16.15 4.28 4.00
C GLU A 138 -14.62 4.19 4.03
N ALA A 139 -14.01 3.39 3.15
CA ALA A 139 -12.55 3.27 3.08
C ALA A 139 -11.83 4.61 2.93
N ARG A 140 -12.38 5.55 2.13
CA ARG A 140 -11.81 6.89 1.97
C ARG A 140 -11.86 7.70 3.26
N LEU A 141 -13.04 7.73 3.90
CA LEU A 141 -13.24 8.45 5.16
C LEU A 141 -12.35 7.88 6.25
N GLU A 142 -12.29 6.55 6.37
CA GLU A 142 -11.48 5.88 7.37
C GLU A 142 -9.97 6.02 7.13
N SER A 143 -9.52 6.05 5.86
CA SER A 143 -8.12 6.36 5.53
C SER A 143 -7.73 7.76 6.01
N ILE A 144 -8.61 8.73 5.78
CA ILE A 144 -8.40 10.13 6.21
C ILE A 144 -8.42 10.22 7.74
N ARG A 145 -9.37 9.55 8.41
CA ARG A 145 -9.41 9.47 9.88
C ARG A 145 -8.12 8.87 10.43
N TYR A 146 -7.67 7.74 9.87
CA TYR A 146 -6.40 7.14 10.26
C TYR A 146 -5.27 8.15 10.12
N LEU A 147 -5.10 8.79 8.96
CA LEU A 147 -4.08 9.80 8.72
C LEU A 147 -4.10 10.89 9.79
N LEU A 148 -5.25 11.54 10.01
CA LEU A 148 -5.42 12.61 10.99
C LEU A 148 -5.14 12.13 12.43
N SER A 149 -5.51 10.89 12.76
CA SER A 149 -5.25 10.31 14.08
C SER A 149 -3.75 10.22 14.40
N ARG A 150 -2.88 10.05 13.39
CA ARG A 150 -1.43 9.84 13.56
C ARG A 150 -0.64 11.09 13.93
N PHE A 151 -1.18 12.27 13.66
CA PHE A 151 -0.47 13.53 13.91
C PHE A 151 -1.09 14.28 15.08
N ASN A 152 -0.25 14.96 15.86
CA ASN A 152 -0.72 15.96 16.81
C ASN A 152 -0.62 17.33 16.13
N TYR A 153 -1.76 17.95 15.84
CA TYR A 153 -1.84 19.23 15.13
C TYR A 153 -2.73 20.22 15.90
N PRO A 154 -2.49 21.54 15.78
CA PRO A 154 -3.31 22.55 16.45
C PRO A 154 -4.80 22.40 16.10
N GLY A 155 -5.66 22.39 17.13
CA GLY A 155 -7.11 22.27 16.96
C GLY A 155 -7.64 20.84 16.82
N LYS A 156 -6.80 19.80 16.89
CA LYS A 156 -7.24 18.40 16.85
C LYS A 156 -8.27 18.07 17.94
N ASP A 157 -8.05 18.54 19.15
CA ASP A 157 -8.95 18.28 20.30
C ASP A 157 -10.30 19.01 20.20
N GLN A 158 -10.42 19.96 19.27
CA GLN A 158 -11.65 20.70 19.00
C GLN A 158 -12.44 20.08 17.83
N ALA A 159 -11.99 18.95 17.29
CA ALA A 159 -12.67 18.28 16.19
C ALA A 159 -14.09 17.89 16.58
N GLN A 160 -15.06 18.31 15.77
CA GLN A 160 -16.48 17.97 15.95
C GLN A 160 -16.83 16.55 15.46
N THR A 161 -15.82 15.80 15.00
CA THR A 161 -15.99 14.44 14.47
C THR A 161 -15.01 13.49 15.11
N ILE A 162 -15.36 12.21 15.12
CA ILE A 162 -14.49 11.15 15.61
C ILE A 162 -13.34 10.99 14.61
N LEU A 163 -12.12 11.17 15.10
CA LEU A 163 -10.89 11.02 14.32
C LEU A 163 -10.28 9.61 14.45
N SER A 164 -10.73 8.82 15.43
CA SER A 164 -10.35 7.42 15.55
C SER A 164 -11.01 6.62 14.43
N PRO A 165 -10.24 5.84 13.65
CA PRO A 165 -10.81 5.04 12.59
C PRO A 165 -11.60 3.84 13.14
N ASP A 166 -12.58 3.35 12.39
CA ASP A 166 -13.36 2.16 12.73
C ASP A 166 -12.45 0.90 12.67
N PRO A 167 -12.28 0.15 13.77
CA PRO A 167 -11.41 -1.02 13.80
C PRO A 167 -11.88 -2.17 12.89
N ASN A 168 -13.15 -2.20 12.49
CA ASN A 168 -13.67 -3.19 11.54
C ASN A 168 -13.26 -2.87 10.09
N VAL A 169 -12.97 -1.60 9.81
CA VAL A 169 -12.56 -1.14 8.47
C VAL A 169 -11.06 -1.00 8.39
N VAL A 170 -10.43 -0.42 9.42
CA VAL A 170 -8.99 -0.13 9.46
C VAL A 170 -8.35 -0.86 10.60
N HIS A 171 -7.46 -1.78 10.29
CA HIS A 171 -6.72 -2.54 11.29
C HIS A 171 -5.25 -2.63 10.93
N ARG A 172 -4.41 -2.69 11.97
CA ARG A 172 -3.00 -2.98 11.82
C ARG A 172 -2.84 -4.45 11.43
N PHE A 173 -1.89 -4.75 10.54
CA PHE A 173 -1.54 -6.15 10.27
C PHE A 173 -0.99 -6.81 11.54
N TYR A 174 -1.55 -7.97 11.89
CA TYR A 174 -1.03 -8.84 12.94
C TYR A 174 -0.68 -10.19 12.34
N ARG A 175 0.54 -10.69 12.61
CA ARG A 175 1.02 -11.97 12.05
C ARG A 175 0.09 -13.15 12.39
N SER A 176 -0.53 -13.13 13.57
CA SER A 176 -1.47 -14.16 14.02
C SER A 176 -2.78 -14.24 13.24
N MET A 177 -3.12 -13.21 12.45
CA MET A 177 -4.33 -13.20 11.63
C MET A 177 -4.11 -13.80 10.22
N TYR A 178 -2.86 -14.08 9.85
CA TYR A 178 -2.46 -14.45 8.48
C TYR A 178 -1.57 -15.70 8.41
N ILE A 179 -1.34 -16.37 9.54
CA ILE A 179 -0.73 -17.70 9.68
C ILE A 179 -1.84 -18.67 10.10
#